data_AF-A0A5X9FQ22-F1
#
_entry.id   AF-A0A5X9FQ22-F1
#
_cell.length_a   1.000
_cell.length_b   1.000
_cell.length_c   1.000
_cell.angle_alpha   90.00
_cell.angle_beta   90.00
_cell.angle_gamma   90.00
#
_symmetry.space_group_name_H-M   'P 1'
#
loop_
_entity.id
_entity.type
_entity.pdbx_description
1 polymer ?
#
loop_
_entity_poly.entity_id
_entity_poly.type
_entity_poly.pdbx_seq_one_letter_code
_entity_poly.pdbx_strand_id
1 'polypeptide(L)' 'QQLLSHADGVMLDWRTGLMLGEISDANRAKLSTWMAYKNEVRSVDVTTDPENINWPVPPEV' A
#
# COMPACT_ATOMS: atom_id res chain seq x y z
N GLN A 1 12.08 2.68 3.23
CA GLN A 1 11.51 1.33 3.50
C GLN A 1 10.28 1.31 4.41
N GLN A 2 10.17 2.18 5.43
CA GLN A 2 9.11 2.10 6.45
C GLN A 2 7.67 2.20 5.91
N LEU A 3 7.40 3.06 4.91
CA LEU A 3 6.06 3.18 4.29
C LEU A 3 5.59 1.89 3.62
N LEU A 4 6.50 1.17 2.95
CA LEU A 4 6.19 -0.10 2.32
C LEU A 4 5.95 -1.19 3.36
N SER A 5 6.74 -1.23 4.43
CA SER A 5 6.56 -2.16 5.55
C SER A 5 5.22 -1.93 6.26
N HIS A 6 4.84 -0.68 6.49
CA HIS A 6 3.53 -0.35 7.08
C HIS A 6 2.38 -0.78 6.17
N ALA A 7 2.45 -0.45 4.87
CA ALA A 7 1.47 -0.88 3.89
C ALA A 7 1.34 -2.41 3.82
N ASP A 8 2.45 -3.15 3.91
CA ASP A 8 2.43 -4.61 3.94
C ASP A 8 1.81 -5.17 5.22
N GLY A 9 2.01 -4.52 6.37
CA GLY A 9 1.33 -4.89 7.62
C GLY A 9 -0.18 -4.68 7.54
N VAL A 10 -0.62 -3.52 7.06
CA VAL A 10 -2.06 -3.19 6.90
C VAL A 10 -2.76 -4.18 5.96
N MET A 11 -2.13 -4.50 4.83
CA MET A 11 -2.73 -5.41 3.85
C MET A 11 -2.63 -6.90 4.23
N LEU A 12 -1.93 -7.27 5.30
CA LEU A 12 -1.65 -8.67 5.63
C LEU A 12 -2.95 -9.46 5.84
N ASP A 13 -3.87 -8.90 6.62
CA ASP A 13 -5.17 -9.53 6.93
C ASP A 13 -6.03 -9.67 5.68
N TRP A 14 -6.05 -8.64 4.82
CA TRP A 14 -6.80 -8.68 3.57
C TRP A 14 -6.20 -9.66 2.56
N ARG A 15 -4.87 -9.75 2.44
CA ARG A 15 -4.20 -10.75 1.60
C ARG A 15 -4.49 -12.16 2.10
N THR A 16 -4.50 -12.36 3.41
CA THR A 16 -4.86 -13.64 4.03
C THR A 16 -6.31 -14.00 3.70
N GLY A 17 -7.25 -13.07 3.90
CA GLY A 17 -8.65 -13.26 3.50
C GLY A 17 -8.82 -13.51 2.00
N LEU A 18 -8.03 -12.86 1.14
CA LEU A 18 -8.05 -13.09 -0.32
C LEU A 18 -7.59 -14.51 -0.67
N MET A 19 -6.53 -15.00 -0.03
CA MET A 19 -6.02 -16.37 -0.24
C MET A 19 -7.01 -17.44 0.24
N LEU A 20 -7.75 -17.15 1.31
CA LEU A 20 -8.78 -18.04 1.86
C LEU A 20 -10.11 -17.94 1.09
N GLY A 21 -10.29 -16.93 0.23
CA GLY A 21 -11.56 -16.67 -0.47
C GLY A 21 -12.63 -16.00 0.40
N GLU A 22 -12.26 -15.50 1.59
CA GLU A 22 -13.16 -14.95 2.61
C GLU A 22 -13.12 -13.40 2.67
N ILE A 23 -12.47 -12.75 1.71
CA ILE A 23 -12.36 -11.29 1.69
C ILE A 23 -13.70 -10.63 1.33
N SER A 24 -14.11 -9.64 2.12
CA SER A 24 -15.27 -8.79 1.79
C SER A 24 -14.99 -7.85 0.63
N ASP A 25 -16.03 -7.39 -0.08
CA ASP A 25 -15.86 -6.41 -1.17
C ASP A 25 -15.23 -5.10 -0.68
N ALA A 26 -15.55 -4.68 0.55
CA ALA A 26 -14.92 -3.53 1.19
C ALA A 26 -13.41 -3.72 1.38
N ASN A 27 -12.99 -4.89 1.90
CA ASN A 27 -11.58 -5.19 2.09
C ASN A 27 -10.85 -5.37 0.75
N ARG A 28 -11.52 -5.90 -0.28
CA ARG A 28 -10.99 -6.00 -1.64
C ARG A 28 -10.76 -4.62 -2.27
N ALA A 29 -11.67 -3.68 -2.06
CA ALA A 29 -11.51 -2.30 -2.50
C ALA A 29 -10.32 -1.63 -1.78
N LYS A 30 -10.24 -1.76 -0.45
CA LYS A 30 -9.11 -1.24 0.35
C LYS A 30 -7.77 -1.85 -0.09
N LEU A 31 -7.71 -3.16 -0.31
CA LEU A 31 -6.52 -3.86 -0.80
C LEU A 31 -6.06 -3.31 -2.15
N SER A 32 -6.99 -3.01 -3.06
CA SER A 32 -6.68 -2.42 -4.36
C SER A 32 -6.08 -1.02 -4.23
N THR A 33 -6.65 -0.18 -3.37
CA THR A 33 -6.13 1.17 -3.09
C THR A 33 -4.73 1.14 -2.47
N TRP A 34 -4.49 0.24 -1.51
CA TRP A 34 -3.18 0.09 -0.88
C TRP A 34 -2.12 -0.48 -1.84
N MET A 35 -2.50 -1.33 -2.79
CA MET A 35 -1.60 -1.76 -3.86
C MET A 35 -1.22 -0.60 -4.79
N ALA A 36 -2.17 0.27 -5.15
CA ALA A 36 -1.90 1.47 -5.93
C ALA A 36 -0.91 2.41 -5.19
N TYR A 37 -1.18 2.69 -3.91
CA TYR A 37 -0.27 3.46 -3.05
C TYR A 37 1.15 2.89 -3.04
N LYS A 38 1.32 1.57 -2.85
CA LYS A 38 2.65 0.95 -2.89
C LYS A 38 3.35 1.11 -4.23
N ASN A 39 2.62 1.05 -5.33
CA ASN A 39 3.18 1.24 -6.66
C ASN A 39 3.62 2.70 -6.85
N GLU A 40 2.84 3.67 -6.37
CA GLU A 40 3.25 5.08 -6.35
C GLU A 40 4.51 5.28 -5.51
N VAL A 41 4.54 4.81 -4.26
CA VAL A 41 5.72 4.89 -3.38
C VAL A 41 6.96 4.28 -4.03
N ARG A 42 6.81 3.19 -4.80
CA ARG A 42 7.92 2.56 -5.54
C ARG A 42 8.32 3.32 -6.80
N SER A 43 7.39 4.05 -7.41
CA SER A 43 7.62 4.85 -8.60
C SER A 43 8.18 6.23 -8.28
N VAL A 44 8.13 6.67 -7.02
CA VAL A 44 8.79 7.89 -6.58
C VAL A 44 10.30 7.72 -6.76
N ASP A 45 10.87 8.49 -7.68
CA ASP A 45 12.30 8.51 -7.95
C ASP A 45 13.03 9.28 -6.85
N VAL A 46 13.65 8.53 -5.94
CA VAL A 46 14.41 9.04 -4.81
C VAL A 46 15.86 9.39 -5.18
N THR A 47 16.27 9.18 -6.43
CA THR A 47 17.67 9.37 -6.86
C THR A 47 17.98 10.80 -7.31
N THR A 48 16.98 11.55 -7.76
CA THR A 48 17.12 12.91 -8.29
C THR A 48 17.15 14.02 -7.23
N ASP A 49 16.37 13.87 -6.15
CA ASP A 49 16.36 14.79 -5.01
C ASP A 49 15.83 14.06 -3.77
N PRO A 50 16.71 13.48 -2.93
CA PRO A 50 16.30 12.72 -1.77
C PRO A 50 15.78 13.60 -0.61
N GLU A 51 15.95 14.92 -0.65
CA GLU A 51 15.53 15.84 0.41
C GLU A 51 14.11 16.40 0.17
N ASN A 52 13.67 16.53 -1.08
CA ASN A 52 12.30 16.97 -1.45
C ASN A 52 11.42 15.83 -2.00
N ILE A 53 11.53 14.63 -1.41
CA ILE A 53 10.66 13.52 -1.81
C ILE A 53 9.24 13.77 -1.30
N ASN A 54 8.31 14.02 -2.22
CA ASN A 54 6.89 14.11 -1.90
C ASN A 54 6.30 12.70 -1.90
N TRP A 55 6.16 12.12 -0.70
CA TRP A 55 5.56 10.80 -0.55
C TRP A 55 4.04 10.86 -0.79
N PRO A 56 3.46 9.87 -1.47
CA PRO A 56 2.00 9.78 -1.60
C PRO A 56 1.36 9.66 -0.21
N VAL A 57 0.09 10.05 -0.12
CA VAL A 57 -0.66 9.99 1.14
C VAL A 57 -1.19 8.57 1.33
N PRO A 58 -0.99 7.95 2.51
CA PRO A 58 -1.54 6.63 2.78
C PRO A 58 -3.08 6.67 2.76
N PRO A 59 -3.75 5.71 2.10
CA PRO A 59 -5.20 5.64 2.07
C PRO A 59 -5.77 5.25 3.45
N GLU A 60 -7.04 5.60 3.69
CA GLU A 60 -7.74 5.28 4.94
C GLU A 60 -7.90 3.76 5.12
N VAL A 61 -7.69 3.29 6.35
CA VAL A 61 -7.70 1.86 6.73
C VAL A 61 -9.08 1.31 7.03
#